data_AF-A0AAE1FI72-F1
#
_entry.id   AF-A0AAE1FI72-F1
#
_cell.length_a   1.000
_cell.length_b   1.000
_cell.length_c   1.000
_cell.angle_alpha   90.00
_cell.angle_beta   90.00
_cell.angle_gamma   90.00
#
_symmetry.space_group_name_H-M   'P 1'
#
loop_
_entity.id
_entity.type
_entity.pdbx_description
1 polymer ?
#
loop_
_entity_poly.entity_id
_entity_poly.type
_entity_poly.pdbx_seq_one_letter_code
_entity_poly.pdbx_strand_id
1 'polypeptide(L)'
;MNQNILHSEYLFICKPGMMSEEPDYGAVLGLISHLSKDELQDLVNNDEKLAELLKDLPQMKHLANQQEMLLASNKSLAEFNLGLEPKLSQAKQNLIAKYEEAAQLSESVNTLKGQVGK
;
A
#
# COMPACT_ATOMS: atom_id res chain seq x y z
N MET A 1 2.96 12.18 -21.27
CA MET A 1 2.13 11.58 -20.20
C MET A 1 2.92 11.65 -18.92
N ASN A 2 2.38 12.34 -17.92
CA ASN A 2 3.12 12.93 -16.79
C ASN A 2 3.71 11.85 -15.86
N GLN A 3 5.04 11.69 -15.83
CA GLN A 3 5.71 10.79 -14.87
C GLN A 3 5.70 11.31 -13.42
N ASN A 4 5.19 12.52 -13.18
CA ASN A 4 5.13 13.14 -11.85
C ASN A 4 3.94 12.74 -10.98
N ILE A 5 2.97 11.96 -11.49
CA ILE A 5 1.81 11.52 -10.68
C ILE A 5 2.16 10.25 -9.88
N LEU A 6 3.06 9.40 -10.38
CA LEU A 6 3.42 8.14 -9.73
C LEU A 6 4.43 8.29 -8.58
N HIS A 7 5.21 9.38 -8.54
CA HIS A 7 6.20 9.57 -7.47
C HIS A 7 5.63 10.20 -6.19
N SER A 8 4.47 10.87 -6.24
CA SER A 8 3.90 11.53 -5.04
C SER A 8 3.02 10.61 -4.20
N GLU A 9 2.37 9.60 -4.78
CA GLU A 9 1.43 8.72 -4.06
C GLU A 9 2.07 7.39 -3.63
N TYR A 10 3.08 6.89 -4.36
CA TYR A 10 3.79 5.65 -4.00
C TYR A 10 4.83 5.84 -2.87
N LEU A 11 5.15 7.08 -2.49
CA LEU A 11 6.13 7.38 -1.44
C LEU A 11 5.58 7.20 -0.01
N PHE A 12 4.27 7.04 0.14
CA PHE A 12 3.64 6.94 1.47
C PHE A 12 3.67 5.54 2.08
N ILE A 13 4.03 4.51 1.31
CA ILE A 13 3.80 3.13 1.73
C ILE A 13 4.83 2.65 2.76
N CYS A 14 6.00 3.29 2.86
CA CYS A 14 6.94 3.12 3.98
C CYS A 14 8.03 4.19 3.87
N LYS A 15 8.00 5.24 4.71
CA LYS A 15 9.25 5.96 4.97
C LYS A 15 10.20 4.99 5.71
N PRO A 16 11.44 4.77 5.23
CA PRO A 16 12.45 4.09 6.03
C PRO A 16 12.78 4.98 7.23
N GLY A 17 12.14 4.71 8.37
CA GLY A 17 12.28 5.51 9.59
C GLY A 17 11.11 5.45 10.58
N MET A 18 9.98 4.80 10.24
CA MET A 18 8.81 4.73 11.16
C MET A 18 8.86 3.56 12.16
N MET A 19 9.89 2.71 12.13
CA MET A 19 10.12 1.62 13.11
C MET A 19 11.40 1.80 13.93
N SER A 20 11.90 3.03 14.06
CA SER A 20 13.14 3.33 14.79
C SER A 20 12.92 4.28 15.96
N GLU A 21 11.77 4.20 16.63
CA GLU A 21 11.64 4.77 17.97
C GLU A 21 12.08 3.69 18.96
N GLU A 22 13.13 3.99 19.73
CA GLU A 22 13.52 3.13 20.84
C GLU A 22 12.33 2.96 21.80
N PRO A 23 12.13 1.77 22.40
CA PRO A 23 11.07 1.58 23.37
C PRO A 23 11.19 2.57 24.54
N ASP A 24 10.09 3.18 24.95
CA ASP A 24 10.07 4.05 26.12
C ASP A 24 10.12 3.20 27.41
N TYR A 25 11.33 2.75 27.75
CA TYR A 25 11.58 1.97 28.96
C TYR A 25 11.22 2.75 30.23
N GLY A 26 11.29 4.08 30.21
CA GLY A 26 10.94 4.92 31.36
C GLY A 26 9.45 4.85 31.68
N ALA A 27 8.60 4.96 30.66
CA ALA A 27 7.15 4.81 30.82
C ALA A 27 6.76 3.39 31.28
N VAL A 28 7.40 2.36 30.72
CA VAL A 28 7.17 0.96 31.13
C VAL A 28 7.57 0.73 32.59
N LEU A 29 8.75 1.20 33.00
CA LEU A 29 9.23 1.08 34.38
C LEU A 29 8.30 1.81 35.36
N GLY A 30 7.75 2.96 34.97
CA GLY A 30 6.72 3.66 35.72
C GLY A 30 5.54 2.75 36.06
N LEU A 31 4.98 2.04 35.07
CA LEU A 31 3.82 1.15 35.23
C LEU A 31 4.09 -0.04 36.15
N ILE A 32 5.28 -0.64 36.07
CA ILE A 32 5.59 -1.89 36.79
C ILE A 32 6.29 -1.67 38.15
N SER A 33 6.79 -0.46 38.42
CA SER A 33 7.58 -0.17 39.63
C SER A 33 6.83 -0.35 40.95
N HIS A 34 5.50 -0.37 40.91
CA HIS A 34 4.63 -0.47 42.09
C HIS A 34 4.20 -1.91 42.39
N LEU A 35 4.47 -2.85 41.47
CA LEU A 35 4.00 -4.22 41.55
C LEU A 35 4.87 -5.05 42.49
N SER A 36 4.25 -5.99 43.20
CA SER A 36 4.95 -6.96 44.05
C SER A 36 5.69 -8.01 43.21
N LYS A 37 6.58 -8.77 43.85
CA LYS A 37 7.32 -9.87 43.20
C LYS A 37 6.40 -10.90 42.55
N ASP A 38 5.32 -11.26 43.24
CA ASP A 38 4.38 -12.28 42.76
C ASP A 38 3.56 -11.76 41.57
N GLU A 39 3.17 -10.48 41.58
CA GLU A 39 2.49 -9.82 40.45
C GLU A 39 3.41 -9.65 39.24
N LEU A 40 4.67 -9.26 39.45
CA LEU A 40 5.68 -9.20 38.38
C LEU A 40 5.94 -10.59 37.79
N GLN A 41 5.99 -11.62 38.64
CA GLN A 41 6.17 -13.00 38.19
C GLN A 41 4.96 -13.48 37.39
N ASP A 42 3.73 -13.17 37.81
CA ASP A 42 2.52 -13.46 37.05
C ASP A 42 2.49 -12.70 35.71
N LEU A 43 2.88 -11.42 35.71
CA LEU A 43 2.96 -10.60 34.49
C LEU A 43 3.99 -11.13 33.48
N VAL A 44 5.17 -11.55 33.95
CA VAL A 44 6.22 -12.14 33.09
C VAL A 44 5.81 -13.49 32.53
N ASN A 45 4.95 -14.24 33.23
CA ASN A 45 4.47 -15.55 32.78
C ASN A 45 3.16 -15.48 31.98
N ASN A 46 2.60 -14.28 31.78
CA ASN A 46 1.33 -14.09 31.09
C ASN A 46 1.41 -12.94 30.09
N ASP A 47 1.70 -13.28 28.84
CA ASP A 47 1.83 -12.35 27.73
C ASP A 47 0.55 -11.54 27.47
N GLU A 48 -0.64 -12.10 27.74
CA GLU A 48 -1.92 -11.40 27.58
C GLU A 48 -2.06 -10.27 28.61
N LYS A 49 -1.76 -10.55 29.89
CA LYS A 49 -1.75 -9.53 30.94
C LYS A 49 -0.71 -8.45 30.67
N LEU A 50 0.47 -8.84 30.20
CA LEU A 50 1.51 -7.89 29.82
C LEU A 50 1.05 -7.01 28.65
N ALA A 51 0.43 -7.59 27.62
CA ALA A 51 -0.11 -6.85 26.48
C ALA A 51 -1.23 -5.88 26.90
N GLU A 52 -2.13 -6.29 27.80
CA GLU A 52 -3.16 -5.41 28.36
C GLU A 52 -2.56 -4.22 29.11
N LEU A 53 -1.55 -4.45 29.95
CA LEU A 53 -0.87 -3.39 30.68
C LEU A 53 -0.16 -2.39 29.74
N LEU A 54 0.48 -2.90 28.69
CA LEU A 54 1.24 -2.08 27.74
C LEU A 54 0.35 -1.36 26.73
N LYS A 55 -0.87 -1.85 26.45
CA LYS A 55 -1.80 -1.25 25.47
C LYS A 55 -2.09 0.22 25.74
N ASP A 56 -2.07 0.63 27.01
CA ASP A 56 -2.37 1.99 27.39
C ASP A 56 -1.21 2.98 27.24
N LEU A 57 0.00 2.48 26.98
CA LEU A 57 1.18 3.33 26.78
C LEU A 57 0.99 4.26 25.59
N PRO A 58 1.42 5.54 25.71
CA PRO A 58 1.34 6.50 24.60
C PRO A 58 2.00 6.00 23.31
N GLN A 59 3.16 5.34 23.42
CA GLN A 59 3.89 4.77 22.29
C GLN A 59 3.08 3.66 21.58
N MET A 60 2.42 2.78 22.35
CA MET A 60 1.58 1.71 21.79
C MET A 60 0.33 2.26 21.11
N LYS A 61 -0.33 3.26 21.72
CA LYS A 61 -1.48 3.96 21.11
C LYS A 61 -1.08 4.70 19.84
N HIS A 62 0.07 5.36 19.85
CA HIS A 62 0.59 6.05 18.68
C HIS A 62 0.83 5.07 17.53
N LEU A 63 1.48 3.94 17.81
CA LEU A 63 1.74 2.90 16.82
C LEU A 63 0.45 2.29 16.26
N ALA A 64 -0.54 2.02 17.11
CA ALA A 64 -1.85 1.52 16.68
C ALA A 64 -2.57 2.51 15.74
N ASN A 65 -2.56 3.80 16.06
CA ASN A 65 -3.14 4.83 15.20
C ASN A 65 -2.40 4.95 13.86
N GLN A 66 -1.07 4.88 13.88
CA GLN A 66 -0.28 4.87 12.64
C GLN A 66 -0.61 3.64 11.78
N GLN A 67 -0.71 2.47 12.40
CA GLN A 67 -1.10 1.24 11.71
C GLN A 67 -2.47 1.40 11.04
N GLU A 68 -3.45 1.94 11.75
CA GLU A 68 -4.80 2.17 11.21
C GLU A 68 -4.76 3.15 10.03
N MET A 69 -4.03 4.27 10.15
CA MET A 69 -3.87 5.23 9.04
C MET A 69 -3.23 4.58 7.82
N LEU A 70 -2.18 3.77 8.00
CA LEU A 70 -1.52 3.06 6.90
C LEU A 70 -2.43 2.02 6.26
N LEU A 71 -3.18 1.25 7.07
CA LEU A 71 -4.14 0.27 6.57
C LEU A 71 -5.24 0.95 5.75
N ALA A 72 -5.78 2.07 6.24
CA ALA A 72 -6.77 2.86 5.53
C ALA A 72 -6.22 3.38 4.19
N SER A 73 -5.01 3.96 4.21
CA SER A 73 -4.35 4.46 3.00
C SER A 73 -4.07 3.36 1.98
N ASN A 74 -3.52 2.22 2.44
CA ASN A 74 -3.23 1.08 1.59
C ASN A 74 -4.51 0.50 0.98
N LYS A 75 -5.58 0.40 1.76
CA LYS A 75 -6.89 -0.06 1.28
C LYS A 75 -7.42 0.85 0.17
N SER A 76 -7.41 2.17 0.37
CA SER A 76 -7.87 3.11 -0.66
C SER A 76 -7.03 3.03 -1.95
N LEU A 77 -5.72 2.85 -1.82
CA LEU A 77 -4.84 2.67 -2.98
C LEU A 77 -5.12 1.34 -3.70
N ALA A 78 -5.33 0.25 -2.97
CA ALA A 78 -5.70 -1.04 -3.53
C ALA A 78 -7.02 -0.96 -4.30
N GLU A 79 -8.04 -0.31 -3.72
CA GLU A 79 -9.33 -0.08 -4.36
C GLU A 79 -9.19 0.76 -5.64
N PHE A 80 -8.38 1.82 -5.61
CA PHE A 80 -8.08 2.63 -6.79
C PHE A 80 -7.37 1.82 -7.88
N ASN A 81 -6.34 1.07 -7.51
CA ASN A 81 -5.56 0.22 -8.44
C ASN A 81 -6.47 -0.82 -9.12
N LEU A 82 -7.33 -1.49 -8.35
CA LEU A 82 -8.31 -2.44 -8.89
C LEU A 82 -9.31 -1.75 -9.84
N GLY A 83 -9.70 -0.51 -9.56
CA GLY A 83 -10.59 0.27 -10.44
C GLY A 83 -9.93 0.74 -11.75
N LEU A 84 -8.60 0.85 -11.80
CA LEU A 84 -7.85 1.23 -12.99
C LEU A 84 -7.60 0.06 -13.95
N GLU A 85 -7.42 -1.15 -13.43
CA GLU A 85 -7.16 -2.35 -14.22
C GLU A 85 -8.15 -2.55 -15.39
N PRO A 86 -9.49 -2.53 -15.19
CA PRO A 86 -10.43 -2.76 -16.29
C PRO A 86 -10.37 -1.65 -17.35
N LYS A 87 -10.16 -0.39 -16.93
CA LYS A 87 -10.04 0.75 -17.85
C LYS A 87 -8.79 0.62 -18.72
N LEU A 88 -7.68 0.24 -18.10
CA LEU A 88 -6.41 0.03 -18.80
C LEU A 88 -6.49 -1.17 -19.76
N SER A 89 -7.13 -2.27 -19.33
CA SER A 89 -7.36 -3.44 -20.17
C SER A 89 -8.21 -3.09 -21.39
N GLN A 90 -9.34 -2.40 -21.21
CA GLN A 90 -10.19 -1.97 -22.31
C GLN A 90 -9.46 -1.02 -23.27
N ALA A 91 -8.71 -0.06 -22.75
CA ALA A 91 -7.94 0.87 -23.58
C ALA A 91 -6.88 0.14 -24.42
N LYS A 92 -6.21 -0.86 -23.85
CA LYS A 92 -5.26 -1.73 -24.57
C LYS A 92 -5.96 -2.52 -25.68
N GLN A 93 -7.09 -3.16 -25.39
CA GLN A 93 -7.85 -3.91 -26.39
C GLN A 93 -8.31 -3.01 -27.55
N ASN A 94 -8.84 -1.83 -27.24
CA ASN A 94 -9.26 -0.86 -28.25
C ASN A 94 -8.09 -0.40 -29.13
N LEU A 95 -6.92 -0.18 -28.53
CA LEU A 95 -5.72 0.21 -29.27
C LEU A 95 -5.28 -0.89 -30.24
N ILE A 96 -5.27 -2.15 -29.79
CA ILE A 96 -4.93 -3.31 -30.63
C ILE A 96 -5.90 -3.40 -31.81
N ALA A 97 -7.21 -3.36 -31.54
CA ALA A 97 -8.23 -3.46 -32.59
C ALA A 97 -8.10 -2.34 -33.64
N LYS A 98 -7.83 -1.11 -33.22
CA LYS A 98 -7.62 0.02 -34.14
C LYS A 98 -6.33 -0.10 -34.95
N TYR A 99 -5.28 -0.66 -34.36
CA TYR A 99 -4.04 -0.93 -35.07
C TYR A 99 -4.23 -2.01 -36.14
N GLU A 100 -4.93 -3.09 -35.80
CA GLU A 100 -5.27 -4.17 -36.74
C GLU A 100 -6.13 -3.66 -37.90
N GLU A 101 -7.15 -2.85 -37.62
CA GLU A 101 -7.99 -2.19 -38.63
C GLU A 101 -7.15 -1.33 -39.58
N ALA A 102 -6.24 -0.50 -39.03
CA ALA A 102 -5.36 0.34 -39.83
C ALA A 102 -4.38 -0.48 -40.70
N ALA A 103 -3.85 -1.57 -40.17
CA ALA A 103 -2.96 -2.47 -40.91
C ALA A 103 -3.69 -3.13 -42.10
N GLN A 104 -4.91 -3.66 -41.87
CA GLN A 104 -5.74 -4.25 -42.92
C GLN A 104 -6.10 -3.24 -44.01
N LEU A 105 -6.47 -2.01 -43.62
CA LEU A 105 -6.74 -0.94 -44.56
C LEU A 105 -5.51 -0.55 -45.37
N SER A 106 -4.33 -0.48 -44.74
CA SER A 106 -3.07 -0.19 -45.44
C SER A 106 -2.74 -1.27 -46.48
N GLU A 107 -2.88 -2.54 -46.13
CA GLU A 107 -2.68 -3.66 -47.04
C GLU A 107 -3.68 -3.64 -48.20
N SER A 108 -4.96 -3.36 -47.92
CA SER A 108 -6.01 -3.20 -48.92
C SER A 108 -5.71 -2.05 -49.89
N VAL A 109 -5.23 -0.92 -49.39
CA VAL A 109 -4.82 0.21 -50.24
C VAL A 109 -3.61 -0.16 -51.10
N ASN A 110 -2.63 -0.86 -50.56
CA ASN A 110 -1.43 -1.26 -51.32
C ASN A 110 -1.76 -2.27 -52.43
N THR A 111 -2.62 -3.24 -52.16
CA THR A 111 -3.09 -4.21 -53.16
C THR A 111 -3.90 -3.54 -54.26
N LEU A 112 -4.83 -2.65 -53.92
CA LEU A 112 -5.59 -1.87 -54.91
C LEU A 112 -4.69 -0.98 -55.77
N LYS A 113 -3.70 -0.29 -55.17
CA LYS A 113 -2.70 0.48 -55.92
C LYS A 113 -1.92 -0.38 -56.91
N GLY A 114 -1.54 -1.60 -56.52
CA GLY A 114 -0.87 -2.56 -57.42
C GLY A 114 -1.74 -3.04 -58.58
N GLN A 115 -3.07 -3.04 -58.43
CA GLN A 115 -4.02 -3.44 -59.47
C GLN A 115 -4.34 -2.29 -60.44
N VAL A 116 -4.40 -1.05 -59.96
CA VAL A 116 -4.72 0.15 -60.76
C VAL A 116 -3.48 0.72 -61.48
N GLY A 117 -2.26 0.35 -61.06
CA GLY A 117 -0.99 0.74 -61.69
C GLY A 117 -0.56 -0.10 -62.90
N LYS A 118 -1.45 -0.93 -63.46
CA LYS A 118 -1.27 -1.64 -64.74
C LYS A 118 -2.20 -1.06 -65.80
#